data_AF-A0A9Q5ZGL0-F1
#
_entry.id   AF-A0A9Q5ZGL0-F1
#
_cell.length_a   1.000
_cell.length_b   1.000
_cell.length_c   1.000
_cell.angle_alpha   90.00
_cell.angle_beta   90.00
_cell.angle_gamma   90.00
#
_symmetry.space_group_name_H-M   'P 1'
#
loop_
_entity.id
_entity.type
_entity.pdbx_description
1 polymer ?
#
loop_
_entity_poly.entity_id
_entity_poly.type
_entity_poly.pdbx_seq_one_letter_code
_entity_poly.pdbx_strand_id
1 'polypeptide(L)'
;MAYQFSLTYYYITQEHDDYLTSFSEASGDSRQTLVMQYVRGWLGRNRKYYEQLAKIDVAKREMDIDEWVNVVINDGFAGMPDYRYPIADGDIPPNPLGHIVLPGNMERRDINYIHLTKQNYILLRTGIHFDGGRIAHFMSKVVHEHLFRNWQVLYLPQIQAETSNDWLKE
;
A
#
# COMPACT_ATOMS: atom_id res chain seq x y z
N MET A 1 -18.11 -6.53 2.21
CA MET A 1 -17.20 -7.59 2.68
C MET A 1 -15.77 -7.08 2.66
N ALA A 2 -15.06 -7.18 3.78
CA ALA A 2 -13.64 -6.85 3.90
C ALA A 2 -12.80 -8.13 3.79
N TYR A 3 -11.64 -8.03 3.15
CA TYR A 3 -10.69 -9.12 2.92
C TYR A 3 -9.47 -8.88 3.79
N GLN A 4 -9.02 -9.93 4.47
CA GLN A 4 -7.79 -9.88 5.26
C GLN A 4 -6.58 -10.08 4.33
N PHE A 5 -5.72 -9.08 4.26
CA PHE A 5 -4.43 -9.18 3.60
C PHE A 5 -3.35 -9.43 4.65
N SER A 6 -2.77 -10.63 4.63
CA SER A 6 -1.66 -10.99 5.51
C SER A 6 -0.43 -10.18 5.14
N LEU A 7 0.06 -9.41 6.09
CA LEU A 7 1.27 -8.62 5.97
C LEU A 7 1.99 -8.83 7.28
N THR A 8 3.01 -9.69 7.33
CA THR A 8 3.67 -10.08 8.59
C THR A 8 4.57 -8.98 9.17
N TYR A 9 5.15 -8.16 8.30
CA TYR A 9 6.01 -7.05 8.70
C TYR A 9 6.23 -6.09 7.53
N TYR A 10 6.73 -4.91 7.87
CA TYR A 10 7.27 -3.93 6.93
C TYR A 10 8.54 -3.30 7.54
N TYR A 11 9.22 -2.48 6.75
CA TYR A 11 10.41 -1.76 7.16
C TYR A 11 10.14 -0.26 7.22
N ILE A 12 10.71 0.41 8.22
CA ILE A 12 10.52 1.85 8.47
C ILE A 12 11.79 2.42 9.13
N THR A 13 12.11 3.69 8.90
CA THR A 13 13.19 4.36 9.65
C THR A 13 12.74 4.66 11.07
N GLN A 14 13.67 4.82 12.01
CA GLN A 14 13.33 5.21 13.38
C GLN A 14 12.53 6.52 13.42
N GLU A 15 12.95 7.53 12.65
CA GLU A 15 12.23 8.81 12.54
C GLU A 15 10.76 8.63 12.11
N HIS A 16 10.52 7.84 11.07
CA HIS A 16 9.16 7.59 10.59
C HIS A 16 8.35 6.73 11.58
N ASP A 17 9.00 5.87 12.36
CA ASP A 17 8.35 5.11 13.42
C ASP A 17 7.92 6.01 14.59
N ASP A 18 8.75 6.99 14.94
CA ASP A 18 8.43 8.01 15.95
C ASP A 18 7.27 8.90 15.47
N TYR A 19 7.26 9.27 14.18
CA TYR A 19 6.15 9.99 13.54
C TYR A 19 4.84 9.22 13.63
N LEU A 20 4.88 7.93 13.28
CA LEU A 20 3.70 7.06 13.32
C LEU A 20 3.18 6.89 14.75
N THR A 21 4.08 6.78 15.73
CA THR A 21 3.73 6.67 17.15
C THR A 21 3.05 7.94 17.64
N SER A 22 3.66 9.10 17.40
CA SER A 22 3.12 10.41 17.79
C SER A 22 1.74 10.66 17.18
N PHE A 23 1.56 10.33 15.90
CA PHE A 23 0.26 10.50 15.25
C PHE A 23 -0.78 9.48 15.72
N SER A 24 -0.37 8.24 16.01
CA SER A 24 -1.26 7.22 16.59
C SER A 24 -1.81 7.65 17.95
N GLU A 25 -0.96 8.22 18.80
CA GLU A 25 -1.36 8.75 20.11
C GLU A 25 -2.32 9.93 19.98
N ALA A 26 -2.04 10.89 19.09
CA ALA A 26 -2.89 12.06 18.89
C ALA A 26 -4.24 11.73 18.23
N SER A 27 -4.25 10.84 17.23
CA SER A 27 -5.49 10.50 16.50
C SER A 27 -6.34 9.43 17.19
N GLY A 28 -5.76 8.67 18.13
CA GLY A 28 -6.37 7.49 18.73
C GLY A 28 -6.46 6.28 17.79
N ASP A 29 -5.98 6.40 16.55
CA ASP A 29 -5.95 5.30 15.59
C ASP A 29 -4.79 4.35 15.91
N SER A 30 -5.05 3.03 15.87
CA SER A 30 -3.99 2.05 15.99
C SER A 30 -3.01 2.12 14.82
N ARG A 31 -1.76 1.73 15.05
CA ARG A 31 -0.74 1.57 13.99
C ARG A 31 -1.24 0.74 12.80
N GLN A 32 -1.96 -0.35 13.07
CA GLN A 32 -2.53 -1.19 12.03
C GLN A 32 -3.58 -0.42 11.20
N THR A 33 -4.40 0.38 11.87
CA THR A 33 -5.38 1.27 11.22
C THR A 33 -4.68 2.29 10.32
N LEU A 34 -3.63 2.95 10.82
CA LEU A 34 -2.86 3.94 10.06
C LEU A 34 -2.20 3.32 8.82
N VAL A 35 -1.50 2.19 8.96
CA VAL A 35 -0.89 1.51 7.81
C VAL A 35 -1.95 1.09 6.79
N MET A 36 -3.10 0.58 7.23
CA MET A 36 -4.24 0.29 6.36
C MET A 36 -4.73 1.55 5.62
N GLN A 37 -4.86 2.69 6.30
CA GLN A 37 -5.25 3.96 5.69
C GLN A 37 -4.21 4.43 4.66
N TYR A 38 -2.91 4.28 4.93
CA TYR A 38 -1.84 4.69 4.02
C TYR A 38 -1.87 3.89 2.73
N VAL A 39 -2.06 2.57 2.84
CA VAL A 39 -2.26 1.68 1.69
C VAL A 39 -3.49 2.06 0.89
N ARG A 40 -4.62 2.28 1.56
CA ARG A 40 -5.86 2.70 0.89
C ARG A 40 -5.70 4.05 0.18
N GLY A 41 -5.04 5.00 0.82
CA GLY A 41 -4.75 6.31 0.25
C GLY A 41 -3.85 6.20 -0.98
N TRP A 42 -2.82 5.36 -0.91
CA TRP A 42 -1.92 5.09 -2.04
C TRP A 42 -2.64 4.44 -3.23
N LEU A 43 -3.38 3.36 -2.98
CA LEU A 43 -4.17 2.68 -4.01
C LEU A 43 -5.25 3.59 -4.59
N GLY A 44 -5.86 4.45 -3.76
CA GLY A 44 -6.83 5.45 -4.21
C GLY A 44 -6.22 6.47 -5.17
N ARG A 45 -5.07 7.03 -4.80
CA ARG A 45 -4.34 8.03 -5.61
C ARG A 45 -3.84 7.45 -6.94
N ASN A 46 -3.35 6.21 -6.92
CA ASN A 46 -2.75 5.55 -8.08
C ASN A 46 -3.68 4.50 -8.70
N ARG A 47 -5.00 4.62 -8.49
CA ARG A 47 -6.00 3.62 -8.89
C ARG A 47 -5.93 3.24 -10.36
N LYS A 48 -5.86 4.25 -11.24
CA LYS A 48 -5.82 4.05 -12.69
C LYS A 48 -4.63 3.19 -13.13
N TYR A 49 -3.47 3.40 -12.49
CA TYR A 49 -2.26 2.62 -12.76
C TYR A 49 -2.49 1.13 -12.43
N TYR A 50 -2.97 0.82 -11.22
CA TYR A 50 -3.18 -0.57 -10.80
C TYR A 50 -4.33 -1.25 -11.56
N GLU A 51 -5.38 -0.50 -11.92
CA GLU A 51 -6.45 -1.02 -12.80
C GLU A 51 -5.94 -1.33 -14.21
N GLN A 52 -5.02 -0.51 -14.74
CA GLN A 52 -4.39 -0.78 -16.04
C GLN A 52 -3.52 -2.04 -15.98
N LEU A 53 -2.73 -2.23 -14.91
CA LEU A 53 -1.96 -3.45 -14.71
C LEU A 53 -2.85 -4.70 -14.67
N ALA A 54 -3.96 -4.65 -13.94
CA ALA A 54 -4.91 -5.75 -13.87
C ALA A 54 -5.49 -6.09 -15.26
N LYS A 55 -5.86 -5.07 -16.05
CA LYS A 55 -6.35 -5.25 -17.42
C LYS A 55 -5.30 -5.87 -18.34
N ILE A 56 -4.04 -5.44 -18.23
CA ILE A 56 -2.92 -6.03 -18.99
C ILE A 56 -2.77 -7.50 -18.61
N ASP A 57 -2.75 -7.83 -17.32
CA ASP A 57 -2.57 -9.22 -16.86
C ASP A 57 -3.69 -10.14 -17.38
N VAL A 58 -4.95 -9.72 -17.25
CA VAL A 58 -6.12 -10.46 -17.78
C VAL A 58 -5.98 -10.67 -19.29
N ALA A 59 -5.69 -9.61 -20.05
CA ALA A 59 -5.60 -9.66 -21.50
C ALA A 59 -4.46 -10.58 -21.98
N LYS A 60 -3.30 -10.54 -21.31
CA LYS A 60 -2.12 -11.31 -21.68
C LYS A 60 -2.23 -12.79 -21.32
N ARG A 61 -3.05 -13.13 -20.32
CA ARG A 61 -3.42 -14.52 -20.00
C ARG A 61 -4.60 -15.05 -20.82
N GLU A 62 -5.33 -14.18 -21.53
CA GLU A 62 -6.65 -14.47 -22.13
C GLU A 62 -7.60 -15.18 -21.15
N MET A 63 -7.66 -14.67 -19.92
CA MET A 63 -8.54 -15.20 -18.89
C MET A 63 -9.89 -14.49 -18.87
N ASP A 64 -10.93 -15.21 -18.46
CA ASP A 64 -12.17 -14.58 -18.05
C ASP A 64 -11.94 -13.67 -16.82
N ILE A 65 -12.63 -12.54 -16.77
CA ILE A 65 -12.43 -11.53 -15.73
C ILE A 65 -12.85 -12.06 -14.36
N ASP A 66 -13.97 -12.78 -14.28
CA ASP A 66 -14.48 -13.30 -13.02
C ASP A 66 -13.62 -14.46 -12.52
N GLU A 67 -13.16 -15.32 -13.42
CA GLU A 67 -12.15 -16.35 -13.12
C GLU A 67 -10.87 -15.71 -12.57
N TRP A 68 -10.37 -14.66 -13.22
CA TRP A 68 -9.16 -13.94 -12.78
C TRP A 68 -9.32 -13.35 -11.40
N VAL A 69 -10.46 -12.70 -11.14
CA VAL A 69 -10.76 -12.14 -9.82
C VAL A 69 -10.79 -13.25 -8.76
N ASN A 70 -11.36 -14.41 -9.07
CA ASN A 70 -11.44 -15.53 -8.14
C ASN A 70 -10.06 -16.10 -7.82
N VAL A 71 -9.21 -16.33 -8.82
CA VAL A 71 -7.82 -16.78 -8.63
C VAL A 71 -7.03 -15.74 -7.83
N VAL A 72 -7.10 -14.45 -8.20
CA VAL A 72 -6.43 -13.38 -7.46
C VAL A 72 -6.91 -13.29 -6.02
N ILE A 73 -8.12 -13.72 -5.65
CA ILE A 73 -8.62 -13.66 -4.26
C ILE A 73 -8.27 -14.90 -3.45
N ASN A 74 -8.35 -16.08 -4.03
CA ASN A 74 -8.19 -17.33 -3.28
C ASN A 74 -6.74 -17.81 -3.28
N ASP A 75 -6.09 -17.78 -4.44
CA ASP A 75 -4.78 -18.41 -4.65
C ASP A 75 -3.66 -17.37 -4.82
N GLY A 76 -4.03 -16.13 -5.13
CA GLY A 76 -3.09 -15.08 -5.48
C GLY A 76 -2.40 -15.33 -6.82
N PHE A 77 -1.35 -14.57 -7.12
CA PHE A 77 -0.67 -14.65 -8.42
C PHE A 77 0.15 -15.93 -8.61
N ALA A 78 0.40 -16.71 -7.55
CA ALA A 78 1.04 -18.02 -7.65
C ALA A 78 0.11 -19.08 -8.27
N GLY A 79 -1.21 -18.88 -8.18
CA GLY A 79 -2.20 -19.76 -8.81
C GLY A 79 -2.55 -19.37 -10.25
N MET A 80 -1.93 -18.32 -10.80
CA MET A 80 -2.23 -17.86 -12.16
C MET A 80 -1.59 -18.76 -13.21
N PRO A 81 -2.30 -19.10 -14.30
CA PRO A 81 -1.72 -19.83 -15.43
C PRO A 81 -0.69 -18.95 -16.14
N ASP A 82 0.29 -19.54 -16.81
CA ASP A 82 1.30 -18.78 -17.57
C ASP A 82 0.68 -17.81 -18.58
N TYR A 83 1.43 -16.75 -18.90
CA TYR A 83 1.02 -15.80 -19.93
C TYR A 83 0.93 -16.47 -21.29
N ARG A 84 -0.20 -16.29 -22.00
CA ARG A 84 -0.35 -16.73 -23.39
C ARG A 84 0.40 -15.82 -24.34
N TYR A 85 0.43 -14.52 -24.04
CA TYR A 85 1.24 -13.54 -24.74
C TYR A 85 2.20 -12.85 -23.78
N PRO A 86 3.47 -12.66 -24.16
CA PRO A 86 4.41 -11.94 -23.32
C PRO A 86 3.95 -10.50 -23.08
N ILE A 87 4.23 -10.00 -21.88
CA ILE A 87 4.15 -8.57 -21.58
C ILE A 87 5.38 -7.93 -22.23
N ALA A 88 5.15 -7.06 -23.21
CA ALA A 88 6.23 -6.41 -23.95
C ALA A 88 6.77 -5.19 -23.20
N ASP A 89 7.99 -4.80 -23.52
CA ASP A 89 8.57 -3.55 -23.05
C ASP A 89 7.70 -2.37 -23.52
N GLY A 90 7.23 -1.56 -22.57
CA GLY A 90 6.33 -0.44 -22.81
C GLY A 90 4.84 -0.74 -22.61
N ASP A 91 4.43 -2.00 -22.44
CA ASP A 91 3.04 -2.31 -22.06
C ASP A 91 2.72 -1.81 -20.65
N ILE A 92 3.70 -1.92 -19.75
CA ILE A 92 3.58 -1.50 -18.35
C ILE A 92 3.89 0.00 -18.24
N PRO A 93 2.94 0.83 -17.77
CA PRO A 93 3.22 2.24 -17.50
C PRO A 93 4.28 2.41 -16.40
N PRO A 94 4.93 3.59 -16.28
CA PRO A 94 5.92 3.84 -15.24
C PRO A 94 5.38 3.58 -13.84
N ASN A 95 6.10 2.79 -13.04
CA ASN A 95 5.70 2.45 -11.68
C ASN A 95 5.70 3.71 -10.78
N PRO A 96 4.57 4.08 -10.15
CA PRO A 96 4.51 5.24 -9.27
C PRO A 96 5.36 5.08 -8.00
N LEU A 97 5.74 3.86 -7.62
CA LEU A 97 6.71 3.59 -6.55
C LEU A 97 8.14 3.40 -7.06
N GLY A 98 8.37 3.43 -8.38
CA GLY A 98 9.67 3.08 -8.98
C GLY A 98 10.81 4.04 -8.59
N HIS A 99 10.48 5.28 -8.26
CA HIS A 99 11.43 6.30 -7.84
C HIS A 99 11.67 6.34 -6.32
N ILE A 100 10.89 5.57 -5.54
CA ILE A 100 11.00 5.55 -4.08
C ILE A 100 12.14 4.61 -3.68
N VAL A 101 13.23 5.21 -3.20
CA VAL A 101 14.39 4.50 -2.67
C VAL A 101 14.29 4.47 -1.15
N LEU A 102 14.21 3.27 -0.59
CA LEU A 102 14.19 3.08 0.85
C LEU A 102 15.58 3.37 1.45
N PRO A 103 15.67 4.09 2.59
CA PRO A 103 16.93 4.27 3.31
C PRO A 103 17.57 2.94 3.74
N GLY A 104 18.89 2.93 3.94
CA GLY A 104 19.61 1.73 4.36
C GLY A 104 19.44 1.36 5.84
N ASN A 105 19.02 2.31 6.67
CA ASN A 105 18.88 2.18 8.13
C ASN A 105 17.43 1.86 8.57
N MET A 106 16.77 0.97 7.83
CA MET A 106 15.37 0.63 8.10
C MET A 106 15.27 -0.51 9.12
N GLU A 107 14.32 -0.38 10.04
CA GLU A 107 14.00 -1.38 11.05
C GLU A 107 12.75 -2.16 10.67
N ARG A 108 12.72 -3.44 11.03
CA ARG A 108 11.54 -4.27 10.88
C ARG A 108 10.50 -3.88 11.95
N ARG A 109 9.26 -3.69 11.51
CA ARG A 109 8.09 -3.58 12.38
C ARG A 109 7.06 -4.62 11.97
N ASP A 110 6.63 -5.42 12.95
CA ASP A 110 5.61 -6.40 12.74
C ASP A 110 4.24 -5.71 12.65
N ILE A 111 3.45 -6.19 11.71
CA ILE A 111 2.03 -5.90 11.55
C ILE A 111 1.45 -7.27 11.20
N ASN A 112 0.25 -7.64 11.64
CA ASN A 112 -0.21 -9.03 11.41
C ASN A 112 -0.93 -9.14 10.07
N TYR A 113 -1.86 -8.21 9.85
CA TYR A 113 -2.69 -8.12 8.67
C TYR A 113 -3.29 -6.71 8.55
N ILE A 114 -3.86 -6.42 7.39
CA ILE A 114 -4.74 -5.26 7.18
C ILE A 114 -6.03 -5.71 6.51
N HIS A 115 -7.11 -4.97 6.72
CA HIS A 115 -8.39 -5.23 6.05
C HIS A 115 -8.58 -4.29 4.86
N LEU A 116 -8.96 -4.85 3.71
CA LEU A 116 -9.19 -4.09 2.49
C LEU A 116 -10.53 -4.46 1.88
N THR A 117 -11.13 -3.53 1.13
CA THR A 117 -12.27 -3.87 0.27
C THR A 117 -11.82 -4.81 -0.85
N LYS A 118 -12.76 -5.55 -1.45
CA LYS A 118 -12.46 -6.51 -2.56
C LYS A 118 -11.53 -5.90 -3.61
N GLN A 119 -11.87 -4.72 -4.11
CA GLN A 119 -11.10 -4.08 -5.15
C GLN A 119 -9.71 -3.64 -4.65
N ASN A 120 -9.61 -2.99 -3.49
CA ASN A 120 -8.30 -2.57 -2.99
C ASN A 120 -7.39 -3.77 -2.66
N TYR A 121 -7.97 -4.89 -2.22
CA TYR A 121 -7.26 -6.14 -2.00
C TYR A 121 -6.65 -6.66 -3.31
N ILE A 122 -7.45 -6.75 -4.37
CA ILE A 122 -7.01 -7.15 -5.71
C ILE A 122 -5.92 -6.21 -6.22
N LEU A 123 -6.15 -4.89 -6.17
CA LEU A 123 -5.19 -3.90 -6.65
C LEU A 123 -3.87 -3.94 -5.89
N LEU A 124 -3.89 -4.20 -4.58
CA LEU A 124 -2.68 -4.40 -3.79
C LEU A 124 -1.90 -5.63 -4.26
N ARG A 125 -2.59 -6.77 -4.44
CA ARG A 125 -1.99 -8.02 -4.93
C ARG A 125 -1.36 -7.81 -6.30
N THR A 126 -2.07 -7.14 -7.21
CA THR A 126 -1.58 -6.77 -8.54
C THR A 126 -0.35 -5.87 -8.45
N GLY A 127 -0.41 -4.82 -7.62
CA GLY A 127 0.72 -3.90 -7.44
C GLY A 127 1.98 -4.61 -6.95
N ILE A 128 1.85 -5.53 -5.98
CA ILE A 128 2.96 -6.32 -5.46
C ILE A 128 3.54 -7.25 -6.54
N HIS A 129 2.67 -7.94 -7.29
CA HIS A 129 3.10 -8.84 -8.37
C HIS A 129 3.94 -8.10 -9.42
N PHE A 130 3.45 -6.95 -9.89
CA PHE A 130 4.13 -6.16 -10.92
C PHE A 130 5.32 -5.34 -10.41
N ASP A 131 5.39 -4.99 -9.12
CA ASP A 131 6.60 -4.39 -8.55
C ASP A 131 7.78 -5.39 -8.53
N GLY A 132 7.49 -6.70 -8.61
CA GLY A 132 8.49 -7.78 -8.58
C GLY A 132 9.22 -7.93 -7.23
N GLY A 133 8.85 -7.11 -6.25
CA GLY A 133 9.43 -7.09 -4.92
C GLY A 133 8.72 -8.02 -3.93
N ARG A 134 9.33 -8.18 -2.76
CA ARG A 134 8.66 -8.82 -1.62
C ARG A 134 7.55 -7.92 -1.09
N ILE A 135 6.46 -8.51 -0.60
CA ILE A 135 5.34 -7.80 0.04
C ILE A 135 5.84 -6.74 1.03
N ALA A 136 6.73 -7.12 1.95
CA ALA A 136 7.28 -6.21 2.94
C ALA A 136 7.96 -4.98 2.31
N HIS A 137 8.69 -5.16 1.20
CA HIS A 137 9.39 -4.07 0.54
C HIS A 137 8.41 -3.10 -0.15
N PHE A 138 7.41 -3.63 -0.87
CA PHE A 138 6.34 -2.82 -1.46
C PHE A 138 5.62 -1.98 -0.40
N MET A 139 5.25 -2.64 0.70
CA MET A 139 4.58 -2.00 1.84
C MET A 139 5.43 -0.93 2.49
N SER A 140 6.74 -1.17 2.62
CA SER A 140 7.68 -0.19 3.16
C SER A 140 7.75 1.06 2.29
N LYS A 141 7.78 0.91 0.94
CA LYS A 141 7.74 2.05 0.01
C LYS A 141 6.45 2.86 0.17
N VAL A 142 5.31 2.18 0.26
CA VAL A 142 4.02 2.84 0.46
C VAL A 142 3.99 3.62 1.77
N VAL A 143 4.39 3.02 2.88
CA VAL A 143 4.41 3.69 4.20
C VAL A 143 5.39 4.86 4.20
N HIS A 144 6.60 4.65 3.66
CA HIS A 144 7.63 5.68 3.58
C HIS A 144 7.15 6.90 2.77
N GLU A 145 6.67 6.68 1.55
CA GLU A 145 6.14 7.74 0.69
C GLU A 145 4.95 8.47 1.33
N HIS A 146 4.07 7.72 2.01
CA HIS A 146 2.90 8.32 2.66
C HIS A 146 3.30 9.23 3.82
N LEU A 147 4.24 8.81 4.67
CA LEU A 147 4.74 9.63 5.76
C LEU A 147 5.53 10.82 5.23
N PHE A 148 6.49 10.58 4.33
CA PHE A 148 7.33 11.62 3.74
C PHE A 148 6.50 12.75 3.13
N ARG A 149 5.50 12.40 2.32
CA ARG A 149 4.66 13.38 1.63
C ARG A 149 3.70 14.13 2.54
N ASN A 150 3.10 13.45 3.52
CA ASN A 150 1.96 13.99 4.27
C ASN A 150 2.33 14.48 5.68
N TRP A 151 3.53 14.21 6.19
CA TRP A 151 3.90 14.53 7.58
C TRP A 151 3.72 16.02 7.90
N GLN A 152 4.45 16.88 7.18
CA GLN A 152 4.46 18.32 7.45
C GLN A 152 3.11 19.00 7.16
N VAL A 153 2.37 18.49 6.18
CA VAL A 153 1.16 19.15 5.66
C VAL A 153 -0.13 18.66 6.29
N LEU A 154 -0.15 17.44 6.86
CA LEU A 154 -1.37 16.77 7.28
C LEU A 154 -1.27 16.26 8.72
N TYR A 155 -0.21 15.53 9.07
CA TYR A 155 -0.11 14.87 10.38
C TYR A 155 0.41 15.79 11.49
N LEU A 156 1.52 16.49 11.24
CA LEU A 156 2.11 17.39 12.24
C LEU A 156 1.14 18.48 12.70
N PRO A 157 0.38 19.16 11.81
CA PRO A 157 -0.61 20.14 12.25
C PRO A 157 -1.73 19.55 13.13
N GLN A 158 -2.16 18.32 12.86
CA GLN A 158 -3.18 17.64 13.69
C GLN A 158 -2.64 17.31 15.08
N ILE A 159 -1.39 16.83 15.17
CA ILE A 159 -0.73 16.57 16.46
C ILE A 159 -0.62 17.87 17.27
N GLN A 160 -0.21 18.97 16.62
CA GLN A 160 -0.11 20.27 17.28
C GLN A 160 -1.47 20.79 17.75
N ALA A 161 -2.53 20.60 16.95
CA ALA A 161 -3.88 20.99 17.34
C ALA A 161 -4.41 20.18 18.53
N GLU A 162 -4.13 18.88 18.58
CA GLU A 162 -4.58 18.00 19.67
C GLU A 162 -3.80 18.24 20.98
N THR A 163 -2.52 18.60 20.86
CA THR A 163 -1.65 18.86 22.02
C THR A 163 -1.72 20.30 22.53
N SER A 164 -2.44 21.18 21.83
CA SER A 164 -2.63 22.58 22.22
C SER A 164 -4.07 22.87 22.63
N ASN A 165 -4.22 23.62 23.72
CA ASN A 165 -5.51 24.20 24.13
C ASN A 165 -5.71 25.61 23.59
N ASP A 166 -4.90 26.08 22.63
CA ASP A 166 -4.97 27.45 22.13
C ASP A 166 -6.30 27.76 21.43
N TRP A 167 -7.00 26.75 20.92
CA TRP A 167 -8.35 26.90 20.36
C TRP A 167 -9.42 27.29 21.40
N LEU A 168 -9.12 27.17 22.70
CA LEU A 168 -9.98 27.61 23.81
C LEU A 168 -9.64 29.03 24.31
N LYS A 169 -8.57 29.63 23.81
CA LYS A 169 -8.12 30.96 24.24
C LYS A 169 -8.64 31.99 23.25
N GLU A 170 -9.77 32.61 23.60
CA GLU A 170 -10.22 33.88 23.02
C GLU A 170 -9.38 35.06 23.57
#